data_AF-A0A0S7Y6F2-F1
#
_entry.id   AF-A0A0S7Y6F2-F1
#
_cell.length_a   1.000
_cell.length_b   1.000
_cell.length_c   1.000
_cell.angle_alpha   90.00
_cell.angle_beta   90.00
_cell.angle_gamma   90.00
#
_symmetry.space_group_name_H-M   'P 1'
#
loop_
_entity.id
_entity.type
_entity.pdbx_description
1 polymer ?
#
loop_
_entity_poly.entity_id
_entity_poly.type
_entity_poly.pdbx_seq_one_letter_code
_entity_poly.pdbx_strand_id
1 'polypeptide(L)' 'MGEAIFTKLETIARWIQLKYMEPRRTTEVVEPGRIRFHPQDARGWVLKEYQARLKELRIT' A
#
# COMPACT_ATOMS: atom_id res chain seq x y z
N MET A 1 23.12 19.76 -10.49
CA MET A 1 23.23 20.01 -9.04
C MET A 1 21.89 20.15 -8.32
N GLY A 2 20.82 20.66 -8.96
CA GLY A 2 19.50 20.78 -8.33
C GLY A 2 18.83 19.44 -7.97
N GLU A 3 18.85 18.46 -8.86
CA GLU A 3 18.10 17.20 -8.66
C GLU A 3 18.52 16.43 -7.41
N ALA A 4 19.81 16.31 -7.14
CA ALA A 4 20.32 15.59 -5.97
C ALA A 4 19.88 16.23 -4.63
N ILE A 5 19.68 17.55 -4.62
CA ILE A 5 19.17 18.27 -3.45
C ILE A 5 17.67 17.98 -3.29
N PHE A 6 16.90 18.04 -4.38
CA PHE A 6 15.48 17.71 -4.36
C PHE A 6 15.21 16.27 -3.93
N THR A 7 15.99 15.30 -4.40
CA THR A 7 15.86 13.88 -3.98
C THR A 7 16.13 13.70 -2.48
N LYS A 8 17.12 14.41 -1.92
CA LYS A 8 17.41 14.36 -0.48
C LYS A 8 16.27 14.96 0.34
N LEU A 9 15.76 16.11 -0.08
CA LEU A 9 14.62 16.76 0.56
C LEU A 9 13.36 15.89 0.48
N GLU A 10 13.09 15.28 -0.67
CA GLU A 10 11.97 14.35 -0.86
C GLU A 10 12.07 13.15 0.09
N THR A 11 13.25 12.58 0.23
CA THR A 11 13.48 11.44 1.14
C THR A 11 13.20 11.81 2.60
N ILE A 12 13.66 12.99 3.04
CA ILE A 12 13.44 13.48 4.40
C ILE A 12 11.96 13.81 4.62
N ALA A 13 11.33 14.51 3.66
CA ALA A 13 9.91 14.86 3.73
C ALA A 13 9.02 13.60 3.81
N ARG A 14 9.32 12.58 2.99
CA ARG A 14 8.63 11.29 3.03
C ARG A 14 8.80 10.59 4.37
N TRP A 15 9.99 10.61 4.96
CA TRP A 15 10.23 10.01 6.27
C TRP A 15 9.42 10.70 7.37
N ILE A 16 9.40 12.04 7.38
CA ILE A 16 8.61 12.82 8.34
C ILE A 16 7.11 12.52 8.17
N GLN A 17 6.63 12.50 6.92
CA GLN A 17 5.24 12.19 6.61
C GLN A 17 4.84 10.80 7.13
N LEU A 18 5.65 9.77 6.86
CA LEU A 18 5.36 8.40 7.32
C LEU A 18 5.36 8.30 8.84
N LYS A 19 6.30 8.95 9.53
CA LYS A 19 6.36 8.96 11.00
C LYS A 19 5.18 9.68 11.64
N TYR A 20 4.68 10.74 11.01
CA TYR A 20 3.47 11.44 11.46
C TYR A 20 2.20 10.61 11.26
N MET A 21 2.14 9.84 10.17
CA MET A 21 0.99 8.98 9.83
C MET A 21 0.99 7.65 10.59
N GLU A 22 2.15 7.17 11.06
CA GLU A 22 2.32 5.90 11.77
C GLU A 22 1.32 5.67 12.93
N PRO A 23 1.14 6.58 13.90
CA PRO A 23 0.17 6.39 14.99
C PRO A 23 -1.30 6.50 14.54
N ARG A 24 -1.56 6.94 13.29
CA ARG A 24 -2.90 7.12 12.71
C ARG A 24 -3.23 6.07 11.66
N ARG A 25 -2.30 5.13 11.39
CA ARG A 25 -2.57 3.99 10.53
C ARG A 25 -3.57 3.08 11.22
N THR A 26 -4.83 3.23 10.84
CA THR A 26 -5.88 2.30 11.25
C THR A 26 -5.79 1.05 10.37
N THR A 27 -5.89 1.24 9.04
CA THR A 27 -5.97 0.17 8.04
C THR A 27 -5.37 0.56 6.68
N GLU A 28 -4.60 1.64 6.66
CA GLU A 28 -4.07 2.24 5.44
C GLU A 28 -2.71 1.63 5.05
N VAL A 29 -2.60 1.18 3.80
CA VAL A 29 -1.33 0.72 3.22
C VAL A 29 -0.77 1.85 2.37
N VAL A 30 0.35 2.43 2.81
CA VAL A 30 1.08 3.48 2.08
C VAL A 30 2.31 2.84 1.43
N GLU A 31 2.28 2.71 0.10
CA GLU A 31 3.38 2.24 -0.76
C GLU A 31 3.93 3.41 -1.59
N PRO A 32 5.17 3.34 -2.12
CA PRO A 32 5.67 4.35 -3.05
C PRO A 32 4.72 4.53 -4.24
N GLY A 33 4.20 5.74 -4.42
CA GLY A 33 3.27 6.07 -5.50
C GLY A 33 1.83 5.57 -5.31
N ARG A 34 1.47 5.01 -4.14
CA ARG A 34 0.12 4.49 -3.91
C ARG A 34 -0.29 4.60 -2.44
N ILE A 35 -1.48 5.13 -2.20
CA ILE A 35 -2.11 5.11 -0.88
C ILE A 35 -3.41 4.32 -1.00
N ARG A 36 -3.60 3.31 -0.14
CA ARG A 36 -4.82 2.51 -0.06
C ARG A 36 -5.46 2.67 1.31
N PHE A 37 -6.76 2.94 1.31
CA PHE A 37 -7.59 3.05 2.49
C PHE A 37 -8.61 1.90 2.43
N HIS A 38 -8.46 0.85 3.24
CA HIS A 38 -9.50 -0.19 3.31
C HIS A 38 -9.72 -0.66 4.76
N PRO A 39 -10.87 -0.36 5.38
CA PRO A 39 -11.13 -0.53 6.83
C PRO A 39 -10.94 -1.94 7.40
N GLN A 40 -10.86 -2.96 6.55
CA GLN A 40 -10.51 -4.36 6.84
C GLN A 40 -9.77 -4.91 5.62
N ASP A 41 -8.56 -5.47 5.73
CA ASP A 41 -7.81 -5.91 4.54
C ASP A 41 -8.60 -6.92 3.69
N ALA A 42 -9.14 -6.43 2.56
CA ALA A 42 -10.04 -7.21 1.73
C ALA A 42 -9.34 -8.25 0.84
N ARG A 43 -8.02 -8.16 0.74
CA ARG A 43 -7.24 -9.00 -0.19
C ARG A 43 -7.39 -10.48 0.13
N GLY A 44 -7.41 -10.83 1.41
CA GLY A 44 -7.50 -12.22 1.85
C GLY A 44 -8.78 -12.92 1.39
N TRP A 45 -9.95 -12.29 1.59
CA TRP A 45 -11.23 -12.90 1.22
C TRP A 45 -11.45 -12.88 -0.29
N VAL A 46 -11.08 -11.78 -0.98
CA VAL A 46 -11.20 -11.68 -2.44
C VAL A 46 -10.32 -12.71 -3.12
N LEU A 47 -9.06 -12.88 -2.69
CA LEU A 47 -8.15 -13.85 -3.29
C LEU A 47 -8.63 -15.30 -3.06
N LYS A 48 -9.10 -15.60 -1.86
CA LYS A 48 -9.65 -16.92 -1.51
C LYS A 48 -10.86 -17.26 -2.40
N GLU A 49 -11.80 -16.33 -2.52
CA GLU A 49 -13.01 -16.51 -3.34
C GLU A 49 -12.67 -16.64 -4.83
N TYR A 50 -11.74 -15.81 -5.32
CA TYR A 50 -11.25 -15.90 -6.69
C TYR A 50 -10.63 -17.25 -7.00
N GLN A 51 -9.77 -17.77 -6.12
CA GLN A 51 -9.17 -19.10 -6.28
C GLN A 51 -10.23 -20.22 -6.26
N ALA A 52 -11.24 -20.11 -5.40
CA ALA A 52 -12.34 -21.08 -5.37
C ALA A 52 -13.09 -21.14 -6.71
N ARG A 53 -13.38 -19.98 -7.31
CA ARG A 53 -14.04 -19.89 -8.62
C ARG A 53 -13.16 -20.38 -9.77
N LEU A 54 -11.86 -20.10 -9.76
CA LEU A 54 -10.94 -20.63 -10.77
C LEU A 54 -10.88 -22.16 -10.75
N LYS A 55 -10.93 -22.76 -9.56
CA LYS A 55 -10.98 -24.21 -9.38
C LYS A 55 -12.30 -24.80 -9.90
N GLU A 56 -13.42 -24.13 -9.65
CA GLU A 56 -14.73 -24.53 -10.21
C GLU A 56 -14.71 -24.50 -11.74
N LEU A 57 -14.10 -23.47 -12.32
CA LEU A 57 -13.96 -23.30 -13.76
C LEU A 57 -12.86 -24.19 -14.39
N ARG A 58 -12.12 -24.97 -13.59
CA ARG A 58 -11.00 -25.84 -14.02
C ARG A 58 -9.91 -25.09 -14.80
N ILE A 59 -9.70 -23.82 -14.47
CA ILE A 59 -8.64 -23.00 -15.06
C ILE A 59 -7.30 -23.24 -14.33
N THR A 60 -7.32 -23.91 -13.17
CA THR A 60 -6.16 -24.17 -12.30
C THR A 60 -6.29 -25.53 -11.63
#